data_AF-A0A2A4HGF5-F1
#
_entry.id   AF-A0A2A4HGF5-F1
#
_cell.length_a   1.000
_cell.length_b   1.000
_cell.length_c   1.000
_cell.angle_alpha   90.00
_cell.angle_beta   90.00
_cell.angle_gamma   90.00
#
_symmetry.space_group_name_H-M   'P 1'
#
loop_
_entity.id
_entity.type
_entity.pdbx_description
1 polymer ?
#
loop_
_entity_poly.entity_id
_entity_poly.type
_entity_poly.pdbx_seq_one_letter_code
_entity_poly.pdbx_strand_id
1 'polypeptide(L)'
;MPARLVRKTIIVGFALVGFVSVLLLCIGLIMDFRSIDQTQGGYEPPYTDFTGQPIRWQELDTTATGMVHRGYVVDVLIDCSSGMMTFDVFGLAIPWRNFSDRVLVVHKPRDACEERGFSPRF
;
A
#
# COMPACT_ATOMS: atom_id res chain seq x y z
N MET A 1 -23.02 -46.06 -3.44
CA MET A 1 -22.96 -45.02 -2.38
C MET A 1 -21.62 -44.26 -2.23
N PRO A 2 -20.42 -44.77 -2.58
CA PRO A 2 -19.15 -44.06 -2.28
C PRO A 2 -18.92 -42.79 -3.12
N ALA A 3 -19.38 -42.76 -4.37
CA ALA A 3 -19.17 -41.61 -5.27
C ALA A 3 -19.80 -40.29 -4.77
N ARG A 4 -20.93 -40.36 -4.06
CA ARG A 4 -21.58 -39.16 -3.49
C ARG A 4 -20.80 -38.57 -2.31
N LEU A 5 -20.16 -39.43 -1.52
CA LEU A 5 -19.33 -39.00 -0.39
C LEU A 5 -18.04 -38.36 -0.89
N VAL A 6 -17.35 -39.02 -1.83
CA VAL A 6 -16.13 -38.50 -2.48
C VAL A 6 -16.37 -37.13 -3.13
N ARG A 7 -17.47 -36.98 -3.88
CA ARG A 7 -17.85 -35.70 -4.50
C ARG A 7 -18.04 -34.59 -3.45
N LYS A 8 -18.72 -34.88 -2.34
CA LYS A 8 -18.93 -33.89 -1.26
C LYS A 8 -17.63 -33.47 -0.61
N THR A 9 -16.74 -34.42 -0.32
CA THR A 9 -15.43 -34.13 0.27
C THR A 9 -14.58 -33.24 -0.65
N ILE A 10 -14.56 -33.52 -1.96
CA ILE A 10 -13.84 -32.69 -2.94
C ILE A 10 -14.41 -31.27 -2.98
N ILE A 11 -15.74 -31.13 -3.05
CA ILE A 11 -16.39 -29.82 -3.07
C ILE A 11 -16.09 -29.02 -1.79
N VAL A 12 -16.22 -29.65 -0.63
CA VAL A 12 -15.90 -29.01 0.66
C VAL A 12 -14.43 -28.62 0.75
N GLY A 13 -13.53 -29.48 0.25
CA GLY A 13 -12.10 -29.19 0.19
C GLY A 13 -11.79 -27.95 -0.64
N PHE A 14 -12.30 -27.87 -1.88
CA PHE A 14 -12.12 -26.69 -2.72
C PHE A 14 -12.80 -25.44 -2.14
N ALA A 15 -13.99 -25.60 -1.54
CA ALA A 15 -14.69 -24.49 -0.90
C ALA A 15 -13.89 -23.93 0.29
N LEU A 16 -13.28 -24.81 1.11
CA LEU A 16 -12.44 -24.40 2.23
C LEU A 16 -11.18 -23.66 1.75
N VAL A 17 -10.50 -24.18 0.71
CA VAL A 17 -9.34 -23.51 0.11
C VAL A 17 -9.74 -22.12 -0.39
N GLY A 18 -10.83 -22.02 -1.16
CA GLY A 18 -11.32 -20.74 -1.66
C GLY A 18 -11.66 -19.76 -0.54
N PHE A 19 -12.33 -20.23 0.52
CA PHE A 19 -12.67 -19.41 1.69
C PHE A 19 -11.41 -18.88 2.39
N VAL A 20 -10.42 -19.75 2.65
CA VAL A 20 -9.16 -19.36 3.29
C VAL A 20 -8.39 -18.38 2.41
N SER A 21 -8.32 -18.59 1.10
CA SER A 21 -7.65 -17.67 0.17
C SER A 21 -8.27 -16.27 0.19
N VAL A 22 -9.60 -16.16 0.15
CA VAL A 22 -10.28 -14.85 0.23
C VAL A 22 -10.02 -14.20 1.58
N LEU A 23 -10.06 -14.96 2.68
CA LEU A 23 -9.78 -14.43 4.01
C LEU A 23 -8.35 -13.87 4.11
N LEU A 24 -7.36 -14.62 3.62
CA LEU A 24 -5.96 -14.17 3.62
C LEU A 24 -5.75 -12.94 2.74
N LEU A 25 -6.40 -12.87 1.57
CA LEU A 25 -6.36 -11.69 0.71
C LEU A 25 -6.92 -10.46 1.42
N CYS A 26 -8.08 -10.59 2.08
CA CYS A 26 -8.68 -9.50 2.86
C CYS A 26 -7.77 -9.05 4.00
N ILE A 27 -7.16 -9.99 4.73
CA ILE A 27 -6.21 -9.67 5.81
C ILE A 27 -5.00 -8.93 5.26
N GLY A 28 -4.40 -9.41 4.16
CA GLY A 28 -3.25 -8.77 3.52
C GLY A 28 -3.56 -7.33 3.09
N LEU A 29 -4.71 -7.09 2.45
CA LEU A 29 -5.14 -5.76 2.07
C LEU A 29 -5.31 -4.83 3.28
N ILE A 30 -5.94 -5.30 4.36
CA ILE A 30 -6.11 -4.51 5.59
C ILE A 30 -4.75 -4.15 6.20
N MET A 31 -3.81 -5.11 6.21
CA MET A 31 -2.45 -4.88 6.70
C MET A 31 -1.72 -3.85 5.85
N ASP A 32 -1.84 -3.92 4.53
CA ASP A 32 -1.21 -2.95 3.61
C ASP A 32 -1.71 -1.53 3.86
N PHE A 33 -3.03 -1.33 3.90
CA PHE A 33 -3.61 -0.01 4.17
C PHE A 33 -3.16 0.59 5.50
N ARG A 34 -3.05 -0.24 6.54
CA ARG A 34 -2.58 0.20 7.86
C ARG A 34 -1.07 0.44 7.92
N SER A 35 -0.30 -0.22 7.06
CA SER A 35 1.16 -0.09 7.03
C SER A 35 1.62 1.19 6.34
N ILE A 36 0.86 1.64 5.32
CA ILE A 36 1.23 2.80 4.50
C ILE A 36 1.08 4.11 5.28
N ASP A 37 -0.06 4.35 5.93
CA ASP A 37 -0.30 5.58 6.71
C ASP A 37 -0.91 5.22 8.07
N GLN A 38 -0.18 5.58 9.13
CA GLN A 38 -0.60 5.38 10.52
C GLN A 38 -1.11 6.68 11.16
N THR A 39 -1.21 7.76 10.39
CA THR A 39 -1.68 9.04 10.90
C THR A 39 -3.20 9.17 10.80
N GLN A 40 -3.81 9.87 11.75
CA GLN A 40 -5.24 10.18 11.75
C GLN A 40 -5.50 11.60 12.23
N GLY A 41 -6.53 12.24 11.68
CA GLY A 41 -6.86 13.63 11.99
C GLY A 41 -5.97 14.64 11.25
N GLY A 42 -6.19 15.93 11.52
CA GLY A 42 -5.53 17.01 10.79
C GLY A 42 -5.81 16.95 9.29
N TYR A 43 -7.09 16.78 8.90
CA TYR A 43 -7.49 16.69 7.48
C TYR A 43 -7.70 18.05 6.81
N GLU A 44 -7.73 19.13 7.60
CA GLU A 44 -7.83 20.51 7.13
C GLU A 44 -6.54 21.28 7.44
N PRO A 45 -6.18 22.29 6.61
CA PRO A 45 -5.06 23.18 6.89
C PRO A 45 -5.16 23.78 8.31
N PRO A 46 -4.03 23.94 9.04
CA PRO A 46 -2.65 23.74 8.61
C PRO A 46 -2.12 22.29 8.74
N TYR A 47 -3.02 21.30 8.92
CA TYR A 47 -2.68 19.87 9.05
C TYR A 47 -1.81 19.51 10.26
N THR A 48 -1.87 20.28 11.34
CA THR A 48 -1.02 20.10 12.53
C THR A 48 -1.57 19.12 13.56
N ASP A 49 -2.90 18.96 13.60
CA ASP A 49 -3.58 18.24 14.69
C ASP A 49 -3.75 16.75 14.39
N PHE A 50 -2.80 16.17 13.66
CA PHE A 50 -2.79 14.73 13.40
C PHE A 50 -2.16 13.98 14.59
N THR A 51 -2.59 12.75 14.76
CA THR A 51 -1.99 11.79 15.69
C THR A 51 -1.41 10.62 14.92
N GLY A 52 -0.58 9.79 15.56
CA GLY A 52 0.08 8.66 14.92
C GLY A 52 1.48 9.00 14.39
N GLN A 53 2.08 8.08 13.63
CA GLN A 53 3.41 8.24 13.07
C GLN A 53 3.34 8.52 11.57
N PRO A 54 4.03 9.56 11.07
CA PRO A 54 4.23 9.76 9.64
C PRO A 54 4.94 8.58 8.98
N ILE A 55 4.82 8.49 7.65
CA ILE A 55 5.50 7.49 6.83
C ILE A 55 7.00 7.46 7.16
N ARG A 56 7.50 6.27 7.49
CA ARG A 56 8.93 6.02 7.73
C ARG A 56 9.62 5.78 6.41
N TRP A 57 9.87 6.86 5.68
CA TRP A 57 10.45 6.79 4.33
C TRP A 57 11.74 5.99 4.27
N GLN A 58 12.54 5.97 5.33
CA GLN A 58 13.83 5.25 5.40
C GLN A 58 13.68 3.73 5.24
N GLU A 59 12.48 3.19 5.49
CA GLU A 59 12.17 1.76 5.37
C GLU A 59 11.75 1.37 3.94
N LEU A 60 11.53 2.34 3.05
CA LEU A 60 11.16 2.08 1.66
C LEU A 60 12.40 1.78 0.80
N ASP A 61 12.24 0.84 -0.12
CA ASP A 61 13.25 0.52 -1.12
C ASP A 61 13.40 1.70 -2.09
N THR A 62 14.64 2.01 -2.46
CA THR A 62 14.92 3.02 -3.49
C THR A 62 14.89 2.36 -4.87
N THR A 63 14.26 3.02 -5.83
CA THR A 63 14.17 2.56 -7.22
C THR A 63 14.90 3.53 -8.15
N ALA A 64 14.90 3.26 -9.46
CA ALA A 64 15.51 4.16 -10.44
C ALA A 64 14.79 5.53 -10.54
N THR A 65 13.50 5.59 -10.22
CA THR A 65 12.67 6.80 -10.38
C THR A 65 12.12 7.34 -9.07
N GLY A 66 12.29 6.64 -7.96
CA GLY A 66 11.88 7.10 -6.64
C GLY A 66 11.97 6.03 -5.57
N MET A 67 10.82 5.67 -4.99
CA MET A 67 10.73 4.76 -3.85
C MET A 67 9.60 3.76 -4.03
N VAL A 68 9.66 2.62 -3.33
CA VAL A 68 8.55 1.68 -3.24
C VAL A 68 8.33 1.21 -1.81
N HIS A 69 7.07 1.30 -1.37
CA HIS A 69 6.58 0.62 -0.17
C HIS A 69 6.14 -0.79 -0.55
N ARG A 70 6.69 -1.79 0.12
CA ARG A 70 6.39 -3.21 -0.13
C ARG A 70 5.26 -3.68 0.77
N GLY A 71 4.13 -4.05 0.16
CA GLY A 71 2.99 -4.64 0.85
C GLY A 71 2.97 -6.16 0.77
N TYR A 72 1.96 -6.74 1.41
CA TYR A 72 1.61 -8.16 1.29
C TYR A 72 0.86 -8.43 -0.02
N VAL A 73 0.02 -7.50 -0.46
CA VAL A 73 -0.85 -7.60 -1.64
C VAL A 73 -0.63 -6.42 -2.59
N VAL A 74 -0.43 -5.22 -2.04
CA VAL A 74 -0.30 -3.97 -2.79
C VAL A 74 1.03 -3.30 -2.49
N ASP A 75 1.87 -3.18 -3.51
CA ASP A 75 3.03 -2.30 -3.48
C ASP A 75 2.62 -0.88 -3.85
N VAL A 76 3.23 0.12 -3.22
CA VAL A 76 3.01 1.53 -3.57
C VAL A 76 4.29 2.10 -4.14
N LEU A 77 4.29 2.32 -5.45
CA LEU A 77 5.39 2.93 -6.17
C LEU A 77 5.21 4.44 -6.15
N ILE A 78 6.28 5.14 -5.82
CA ILE A 78 6.35 6.60 -5.75
C ILE A 78 7.37 7.08 -6.75
N ASP A 79 6.92 7.86 -7.72
CA ASP A 79 7.81 8.58 -8.62
C ASP A 79 8.28 9.87 -7.95
N CYS A 80 9.57 9.95 -7.64
CA CYS A 80 10.15 11.10 -6.94
C CYS A 80 10.29 12.34 -7.81
N SER A 81 10.11 12.26 -9.13
CA SER A 81 10.12 13.45 -9.99
C SER A 81 8.77 14.15 -10.00
N SER A 82 7.68 13.38 -10.16
CA SER A 82 6.32 13.87 -10.37
C SER A 82 5.43 13.82 -9.12
N GLY A 83 5.78 13.00 -8.13
CA GLY A 83 4.98 12.77 -6.93
C GLY A 83 3.81 11.82 -7.17
N MET A 84 3.80 11.15 -8.33
CA MET A 84 2.77 10.18 -8.68
C MET A 84 2.90 8.93 -7.82
N MET A 85 1.80 8.56 -7.15
CA MET A 85 1.65 7.25 -6.51
C MET A 85 0.96 6.29 -7.46
N THR A 86 1.53 5.09 -7.59
CA THR A 86 1.00 3.99 -8.40
C THR A 86 0.85 2.78 -7.49
N PHE A 87 -0.30 2.12 -7.53
CA PHE A 87 -0.50 0.85 -6.85
C PHE A 87 -0.13 -0.29 -7.78
N ASP A 88 0.76 -1.16 -7.35
CA ASP A 88 1.07 -2.40 -8.03
C ASP A 88 0.43 -3.56 -7.26
N VAL A 89 -0.50 -4.25 -7.93
CA VAL A 89 -1.22 -5.39 -7.38
C VAL A 89 -0.89 -6.60 -8.24
N PHE A 90 -0.10 -7.54 -7.70
CA PHE A 90 0.36 -8.74 -8.42
C PHE A 90 1.04 -8.45 -9.78
N GLY A 91 1.83 -7.37 -9.88
CA GLY A 91 2.53 -6.94 -11.10
C GLY A 91 1.70 -6.06 -12.02
N LEU A 92 0.45 -5.75 -11.66
CA LEU A 92 -0.40 -4.81 -12.40
C LEU A 92 -0.26 -3.41 -11.80
N ALA A 93 0.45 -2.54 -12.52
CA ALA A 93 0.59 -1.13 -12.15
C ALA A 93 -0.67 -0.32 -12.51
N ILE A 94 -1.31 0.26 -11.50
CA ILE A 94 -2.51 1.08 -11.61
C ILE A 94 -2.15 2.48 -11.08
N PRO A 95 -2.01 3.50 -11.97
CA PRO A 95 -1.78 4.87 -11.55
C PRO A 95 -2.94 5.34 -10.66
N TRP A 96 -2.62 5.94 -9.52
CA TRP A 96 -3.64 6.37 -8.55
C TRP A 96 -3.80 7.89 -8.55
N ARG A 97 -2.89 8.62 -7.87
CA ARG A 97 -2.92 10.09 -7.80
C ARG A 97 -1.58 10.64 -7.28
N ASN A 98 -1.37 11.93 -7.45
CA ASN A 98 -0.24 12.65 -6.82
C ASN A 98 -0.47 12.84 -5.31
N PHE A 99 0.57 13.17 -4.55
CA PHE A 99 0.42 13.50 -3.13
C PHE A 99 -0.59 14.64 -2.90
N SER A 100 -1.41 14.50 -1.85
CA SER A 100 -2.27 15.60 -1.39
C SER A 100 -1.46 16.58 -0.55
N ASP A 101 -1.97 17.81 -0.40
CA ASP A 101 -1.35 18.86 0.43
C ASP A 101 -1.04 18.38 1.86
N ARG A 102 -1.97 17.63 2.47
CA ARG A 102 -1.74 17.00 3.78
C ARG A 102 -0.52 16.08 3.74
N VAL A 103 -0.40 15.23 2.72
CA VAL A 103 0.74 14.30 2.64
C VAL A 103 2.05 15.06 2.45
N LEU A 104 2.03 16.13 1.65
CA LEU A 104 3.19 17.01 1.47
C LEU A 104 3.65 17.64 2.78
N VAL A 105 2.72 18.11 3.61
CA VAL A 105 3.03 18.78 4.89
C VAL A 105 3.38 17.78 6.01
N VAL A 106 2.56 16.74 6.18
CA VAL A 106 2.64 15.80 7.31
C VAL A 106 3.74 14.77 7.10
N HIS A 107 3.81 14.19 5.90
CA HIS A 107 4.75 13.11 5.62
C HIS A 107 6.03 13.61 4.96
N LYS A 108 6.04 14.78 4.32
CA LYS A 108 7.25 15.36 3.70
C LYS A 108 7.94 14.43 2.69
N PRO A 109 7.22 13.89 1.69
CA PRO A 109 7.80 13.04 0.65
C PRO A 109 8.89 13.73 -0.17
N ARG A 110 8.86 15.07 -0.31
CA ARG A 110 9.89 15.84 -1.01
C ARG A 110 11.24 15.68 -0.33
N ASP A 111 11.30 15.94 0.97
CA ASP A 111 12.51 15.79 1.79
C ASP A 111 13.06 14.35 1.66
N ALA A 112 12.18 13.35 1.75
CA ALA A 112 12.56 11.94 1.61
C ALA A 112 13.13 11.56 0.22
N CYS A 113 12.63 12.18 -0.84
CA CYS A 113 13.16 12.04 -2.19
C CYS A 113 14.51 12.77 -2.35
N GLU A 114 14.63 13.98 -1.80
CA GLU A 114 15.87 14.77 -1.84
C GLU A 114 17.01 14.08 -1.07
N GLU A 115 16.72 13.50 0.11
CA GLU A 115 17.65 12.69 0.90
C GLU A 115 18.22 11.50 0.12
N ARG A 116 17.50 11.02 -0.90
CA ARG A 116 17.90 9.93 -1.79
C ARG A 116 18.54 10.39 -3.10
N GLY A 117 18.76 11.69 -3.26
CA GLY A 117 19.41 12.27 -4.44
C GLY A 117 18.47 12.52 -5.62
N PHE A 118 17.15 12.47 -5.42
CA PHE A 118 16.18 12.89 -6.44
C PHE A 118 15.96 14.42 -6.41
N SER A 119 15.38 14.96 -7.48
CA SER A 119 15.02 16.38 -7.60
C SER A 119 13.51 16.53 -7.85
N PRO A 120 12.67 16.51 -6.80
CA PRO A 120 11.21 16.51 -6.93
C PRO A 120 10.66 17.82 -7.48
N ARG A 121 9.67 17.74 -8.39
CA ARG A 121 8.98 18.89 -9.03
C ARG A 121 7.53 19.10 -8.54
N PHE A 122 7.28 18.49 -7.39
CA PHE A 122 6.07 18.21 -6.63
C PHE A 122 5.16 19.25 -6.03
#